data_AF-A0A6N8NJ59-F1
#
_entry.id   AF-A0A6N8NJ59-F1
#
_cell.length_a   1.000
_cell.length_b   1.000
_cell.length_c   1.000
_cell.angle_alpha   90.00
_cell.angle_beta   90.00
_cell.angle_gamma   90.00
#
_symmetry.space_group_name_H-M   'P 1'
#
loop_
_entity.id
_entity.type
_entity.pdbx_description
1 polymer ?
#
loop_
_entity_poly.entity_id
_entity_poly.type
_entity_poly.pdbx_seq_one_letter_code
_entity_poly.pdbx_strand_id
1 'polypeptide(L)'
;MSDLTGRPLMLFNSEGKTVWRPGQTSLWGLALSLPADTGYPDPRGELDPEAAPGLLYAGQWQDVESGLCYNRFRYYEPETGMYLVSDPLGLQGGELTYRYVPNPLRWIDPLGLNKGASLSKMMNSSSDLMGLRRQPQNFWRLYRGKDI
;
A
#
# COMPACT_ATOMS: atom_id res chain seq x y z
N MET A 1 -0.65 1.37 -16.11
CA MET A 1 -0.32 0.00 -15.65
C MET A 1 0.52 0.09 -14.38
N SER A 2 0.35 -0.80 -13.42
CA SER A 2 1.14 -0.85 -12.17
C SER A 2 1.76 -2.22 -11.94
N ASP A 3 2.79 -2.29 -11.11
CA ASP A 3 3.37 -3.54 -10.64
C ASP A 3 2.58 -4.15 -9.44
N LEU A 4 3.10 -5.25 -8.88
CA LEU A 4 2.50 -5.94 -7.72
C LEU A 4 2.53 -5.11 -6.43
N THR A 5 3.38 -4.10 -6.36
CA THR A 5 3.52 -3.19 -5.20
C THR A 5 2.65 -1.94 -5.35
N GLY A 6 1.91 -1.83 -6.45
CA GLY A 6 1.06 -0.69 -6.78
C GLY A 6 1.82 0.47 -7.41
N ARG A 7 3.09 0.30 -7.74
CA ARG A 7 3.89 1.36 -8.37
C ARG A 7 3.56 1.50 -9.86
N PRO A 8 3.37 2.71 -10.38
CA PRO A 8 3.13 2.91 -11.82
C PRO A 8 4.32 2.45 -12.66
N LEU A 9 4.06 1.57 -13.63
CA LEU A 9 5.06 1.11 -14.60
C LEU A 9 5.03 1.92 -15.89
N MET A 10 3.82 2.27 -16.35
CA MET A 10 3.63 3.03 -17.58
C MET A 10 2.31 3.80 -17.55
N LEU A 11 2.32 4.96 -18.20
CA LEU A 11 1.13 5.74 -18.51
C LEU A 11 0.95 5.82 -20.03
N PHE A 12 -0.31 5.81 -20.44
CA PHE A 12 -0.71 5.85 -21.84
C PHE A 12 -1.65 7.04 -22.06
N ASN A 13 -1.59 7.65 -23.24
CA ASN A 13 -2.57 8.63 -23.66
C ASN A 13 -3.87 7.94 -24.13
N SER A 14 -4.87 8.74 -24.53
CA SER A 14 -6.15 8.25 -25.06
C SER A 14 -6.03 7.43 -26.36
N GLU A 15 -4.93 7.57 -27.09
CA GLU A 15 -4.62 6.80 -28.30
C GLU A 15 -3.96 5.45 -28.00
N GLY A 16 -3.63 5.18 -26.73
CA GLY A 16 -2.93 3.96 -26.30
C GLY A 16 -1.41 4.02 -26.50
N LYS A 17 -0.83 5.17 -26.81
CA LYS A 17 0.64 5.35 -26.87
C LYS A 17 1.19 5.62 -25.48
N THR A 18 2.36 5.06 -25.19
CA THR A 18 3.06 5.26 -23.91
C THR A 18 3.61 6.68 -23.85
N VAL A 19 3.21 7.44 -22.82
CA VAL A 19 3.65 8.82 -22.59
C VAL A 19 4.66 8.97 -21.46
N TRP A 20 4.71 8.01 -20.53
CA TRP A 20 5.64 8.05 -19.42
C TRP A 20 6.00 6.64 -18.94
N ARG A 21 7.24 6.51 -18.47
CA ARG A 21 7.80 5.30 -17.88
C ARG A 21 8.92 5.65 -16.91
N PRO A 22 9.01 5.02 -15.73
CA PRO A 22 10.11 5.26 -14.81
C PRO A 22 11.36 4.48 -15.24
N GLY A 23 12.54 4.98 -14.89
CA GLY A 23 13.77 4.19 -14.90
C GLY A 23 13.74 3.06 -13.87
N GLN A 24 14.80 2.26 -13.82
CA GLN A 24 14.94 1.23 -12.79
C GLN A 24 14.99 1.85 -11.39
N THR A 25 14.58 1.07 -10.39
CA THR A 25 14.72 1.47 -8.99
C THR A 25 15.27 0.34 -8.14
N SER A 26 15.81 0.70 -6.99
CA SER A 26 16.09 -0.26 -5.95
C SER A 26 14.81 -0.94 -5.45
N LEU A 27 15.00 -2.02 -4.68
CA LEU A 27 13.93 -2.69 -3.95
C LEU A 27 13.13 -1.76 -3.02
N TRP A 28 13.76 -0.66 -2.58
CA TRP A 28 13.24 0.34 -1.66
C TRP A 28 12.78 1.63 -2.37
N GLY A 29 12.74 1.64 -3.70
CA GLY A 29 12.12 2.72 -4.47
C GLY A 29 13.08 3.83 -4.84
N LEU A 30 14.36 3.69 -4.51
CA LEU A 30 15.39 4.65 -4.91
C LEU A 30 15.52 4.64 -6.44
N ALA A 31 15.37 5.82 -7.07
CA ALA A 31 15.60 6.00 -8.50
C ALA A 31 17.05 5.66 -8.87
N LEU A 32 17.24 4.68 -9.75
CA LEU A 32 18.54 4.35 -10.30
C LEU A 32 18.70 5.08 -11.63
N SER A 33 19.90 5.59 -11.91
CA SER A 33 20.25 6.19 -13.21
C SER A 33 20.47 5.11 -14.28
N LEU A 34 19.47 4.25 -14.44
CA LEU A 34 19.47 3.10 -15.33
C LEU A 34 18.16 3.10 -16.14
N PRO A 35 18.22 2.73 -17.42
CA PRO A 35 17.03 2.62 -18.25
C PRO A 35 16.11 1.53 -17.69
N ALA A 36 14.80 1.65 -17.90
CA ALA A 36 13.83 0.68 -17.40
C ALA A 36 14.13 -0.76 -17.86
N ASP A 37 14.07 -1.73 -16.96
CA ASP A 37 14.36 -3.17 -17.19
C ASP A 37 13.16 -3.96 -17.75
N THR A 38 12.18 -3.23 -18.26
CA THR A 38 10.81 -3.71 -18.44
C THR A 38 10.63 -4.52 -19.74
N GLY A 39 11.66 -4.63 -20.60
CA GLY A 39 11.64 -5.37 -21.87
C GLY A 39 10.82 -4.73 -23.00
N TYR A 40 10.01 -3.71 -22.68
CA TYR A 40 9.27 -2.92 -23.66
C TYR A 40 10.15 -1.80 -24.22
N PRO A 41 10.04 -1.47 -25.52
CA PRO A 41 10.81 -0.39 -26.14
C PRO A 41 10.46 0.96 -25.51
N ASP A 42 11.45 1.85 -25.42
CA ASP A 42 11.19 3.24 -25.03
C ASP A 42 10.25 3.89 -26.05
N PRO A 43 9.26 4.69 -25.59
CA PRO A 43 8.38 5.42 -26.49
C PRO A 43 9.22 6.37 -27.35
N ARG A 44 9.21 6.15 -28.66
CA ARG A 44 9.87 7.05 -29.61
C ARG A 44 8.98 8.28 -29.81
N GLY A 45 9.42 9.44 -29.31
CA GLY A 45 8.92 10.76 -29.73
C GLY A 45 7.91 11.47 -28.81
N GLU A 46 7.10 10.76 -28.02
CA GLU A 46 5.98 11.33 -27.24
C GLU A 46 6.13 11.14 -25.71
N LEU A 47 7.32 11.40 -25.16
CA LEU A 47 7.46 11.46 -23.70
C LEU A 47 6.87 12.77 -23.19
N ASP A 48 5.91 12.66 -22.28
CA ASP A 48 5.40 13.80 -21.52
C ASP A 48 6.08 13.80 -20.13
N PRO A 49 7.03 14.71 -19.88
CA PRO A 49 7.70 14.79 -18.59
C PRO A 49 6.75 15.21 -17.46
N GLU A 50 5.65 15.90 -17.78
CA GLU A 50 4.62 16.29 -16.80
C GLU A 50 3.63 15.16 -16.51
N ALA A 51 3.58 14.13 -17.36
CA ALA A 51 2.77 12.95 -17.12
C ALA A 51 3.28 12.09 -15.94
N ALA A 52 4.50 12.35 -15.42
CA ALA A 52 5.03 11.62 -14.27
C ALA A 52 4.06 11.73 -13.08
N PRO A 53 3.51 10.61 -12.57
CA PRO A 53 2.47 10.67 -11.55
C PRO A 53 3.00 11.08 -10.16
N GLY A 54 4.33 11.10 -9.97
CA GLY A 54 4.95 11.34 -8.67
C GLY A 54 4.60 10.27 -7.64
N LEU A 55 4.23 9.07 -8.09
CA LEU A 55 3.81 7.98 -7.22
C LEU A 55 4.84 6.85 -7.16
N LEU A 56 5.05 6.34 -5.95
CA LEU A 56 5.88 5.18 -5.67
C LEU A 56 5.00 3.96 -5.33
N TYR A 57 5.35 3.14 -4.34
CA TYR A 57 4.50 2.04 -3.87
C TYR A 57 3.10 2.53 -3.54
N ALA A 58 2.07 1.69 -3.70
CA ALA A 58 0.69 1.88 -3.21
C ALA A 58 0.23 3.31 -2.82
N GLY A 59 0.45 4.31 -3.69
CA GLY A 59 0.01 5.70 -3.47
C GLY A 59 0.93 6.59 -2.63
N GLN A 60 2.18 6.21 -2.35
CA GLN A 60 3.18 7.11 -1.76
C GLN A 60 3.51 8.24 -2.72
N TRP A 61 3.52 9.47 -2.23
CA TRP A 61 3.79 10.64 -3.05
C TRP A 61 5.25 11.06 -2.90
N GLN A 62 5.99 11.06 -3.99
CA GLN A 62 7.39 11.45 -4.00
C GLN A 62 7.50 12.97 -4.00
N ASP A 63 8.18 13.50 -2.99
CA ASP A 63 8.61 14.89 -2.96
C ASP A 63 9.96 14.99 -3.68
N VAL A 64 9.97 15.66 -4.82
CA VAL A 64 11.15 15.80 -5.68
C VAL A 64 12.20 16.70 -5.06
N GLU A 65 11.81 17.68 -4.23
CA GLU A 65 12.74 18.62 -3.61
C GLU A 65 13.58 17.94 -2.52
N SER A 66 12.94 17.13 -1.67
CA SER A 66 13.63 16.41 -0.59
C SER A 66 14.09 15.00 -0.95
N GLY A 67 13.55 14.40 -2.01
CA GLY A 67 13.75 12.99 -2.36
C GLY A 67 13.00 12.01 -1.45
N LEU A 68 12.24 12.50 -0.48
CA LEU A 68 11.43 11.70 0.44
C LEU A 68 10.09 11.33 -0.19
N CYS A 69 9.44 10.31 0.36
CA CYS A 69 8.10 9.91 -0.04
C CYS A 69 7.13 10.09 1.11
N TYR A 70 6.11 10.90 0.90
CA TYR A 70 5.02 11.07 1.84
C TYR A 70 4.09 9.86 1.81
N ASN A 71 3.94 9.22 2.96
CA ASN A 71 3.03 8.10 3.19
C ASN A 71 2.08 8.43 4.36
N ARG A 72 1.09 9.29 4.09
CA ARG A 72 0.01 9.76 4.99
C ARG A 72 0.49 10.20 6.39
N PHE A 73 0.80 9.27 7.28
CA PHE A 73 1.26 9.56 8.63
C PHE A 73 2.78 9.73 8.75
N ARG A 74 3.59 9.30 7.77
CA ARG A 74 5.06 9.34 7.86
C ARG A 74 5.74 9.66 6.54
N TYR A 75 6.95 10.22 6.62
CA TYR A 75 7.88 10.36 5.51
C TYR A 75 8.79 9.15 5.43
N TYR A 76 8.80 8.50 4.28
CA TYR A 76 9.62 7.36 3.91
C TYR A 76 10.85 7.84 3.13
N GLU A 77 12.00 7.28 3.46
CA GLU A 77 13.26 7.55 2.79
C GLU A 77 13.65 6.35 1.91
N PRO A 78 13.59 6.48 0.57
CA PRO A 78 13.89 5.37 -0.35
C PRO A 78 15.34 4.88 -0.30
N GLU A 79 16.27 5.73 0.13
CA GLU A 79 17.69 5.39 0.23
C GLU A 79 17.97 4.38 1.34
N THR A 80 17.39 4.59 2.52
CA THR A 80 17.56 3.70 3.68
C THR A 80 16.49 2.61 3.76
N GLY A 81 15.35 2.79 3.08
CA GLY A 81 14.20 1.88 3.16
C GLY A 81 13.42 2.00 4.47
N MET A 82 13.51 3.13 5.16
CA MET A 82 12.93 3.36 6.47
C MET A 82 12.11 4.66 6.51
N TYR A 83 11.29 4.79 7.55
CA TYR A 83 10.63 6.04 7.90
C TYR A 83 11.59 6.94 8.69
N LEU A 84 11.47 8.25 8.52
CA LEU A 84 12.28 9.24 9.26
C LEU A 84 11.89 9.35 10.74
N VAL A 85 10.64 8.99 11.07
CA VAL A 85 10.09 9.08 12.42
C VAL A 85 9.58 7.72 12.89
N SER A 86 9.71 7.47 14.19
CA SER A 86 9.15 6.29 14.84
C SER A 86 7.64 6.23 14.61
N ASP A 87 7.10 5.02 14.48
CA ASP A 87 5.65 4.80 14.37
C ASP A 87 4.89 5.51 15.51
N PRO A 88 3.88 6.35 15.21
CA PRO A 88 3.05 7.01 16.22
C PRO A 88 2.33 6.04 17.16
N LEU A 89 2.09 4.80 16.72
CA LEU A 89 1.52 3.74 17.55
C LEU A 89 2.58 3.05 18.45
N GLY A 90 3.84 3.42 18.32
CA GLY A 90 4.97 2.80 19.01
C GLY A 90 5.01 1.29 18.76
N LEU A 91 5.26 0.52 19.82
CA LEU A 91 5.30 -0.95 19.74
C LEU A 91 3.97 -1.59 19.36
N GLN A 92 2.85 -0.86 19.45
CA GLN A 92 1.58 -1.37 18.94
C GLN A 92 1.60 -1.51 17.42
N GLY A 93 2.44 -0.73 16.71
CA GLY A 93 2.69 -0.87 15.28
C GLY A 93 3.69 -2.00 14.91
N GLY A 94 4.25 -2.65 15.92
CA GLY A 94 5.28 -3.69 15.75
C GLY A 94 6.62 -3.27 16.35
N GLU A 95 7.52 -4.23 16.43
CA GLU A 95 8.80 -4.08 17.15
C GLU A 95 9.78 -3.15 16.45
N LEU A 96 9.65 -3.00 15.13
CA LEU A 96 10.53 -2.18 14.31
C LEU A 96 9.81 -0.92 13.86
N THR A 97 9.80 0.08 14.73
CA THR A 97 8.97 1.27 14.59
C THR A 97 9.38 2.19 13.44
N TYR A 98 10.60 2.09 12.92
CA TYR A 98 11.07 2.86 11.76
C TYR A 98 10.93 2.10 10.43
N ARG A 99 10.60 0.81 10.45
CA ARG A 99 10.58 -0.01 9.24
C ARG A 99 9.33 0.27 8.40
N TYR A 100 9.50 0.36 7.07
CA TYR A 100 8.39 0.39 6.12
C TYR A 100 7.55 -0.89 6.18
N VAL A 101 8.08 -2.00 5.67
CA VAL A 101 7.45 -3.32 5.73
C VAL A 101 8.50 -4.42 5.93
N PRO A 102 8.13 -5.61 6.45
CA PRO A 102 9.06 -6.73 6.56
C PRO A 102 9.60 -7.23 5.22
N ASN A 103 8.79 -7.18 4.16
CA ASN A 103 9.20 -7.56 2.80
C ASN A 103 8.45 -6.72 1.74
N PRO A 104 9.12 -5.77 1.07
CA PRO A 104 8.48 -4.85 0.11
C PRO A 104 7.99 -5.51 -1.19
N LEU A 105 8.40 -6.75 -1.49
CA LEU A 105 7.88 -7.50 -2.65
C LEU A 105 6.50 -8.10 -2.41
N ARG A 106 6.12 -8.26 -1.13
CA ARG A 106 4.89 -8.97 -0.74
C ARG A 106 3.93 -8.10 0.08
N TRP A 107 4.43 -7.02 0.67
CA TRP A 107 3.70 -6.23 1.66
C TRP A 107 3.80 -4.76 1.27
N ILE A 108 2.71 -4.05 1.47
CA ILE A 108 2.63 -2.59 1.35
C ILE A 108 2.10 -2.03 2.67
N ASP A 109 2.48 -0.80 3.01
CA ASP A 109 1.92 -0.05 4.14
C ASP A 109 1.18 1.19 3.60
N PRO A 110 -0.12 1.08 3.27
CA PRO A 110 -0.88 2.17 2.65
C PRO A 110 -1.15 3.35 3.58
N LEU A 111 -0.99 3.16 4.89
CA LEU A 111 -1.31 4.18 5.88
C LEU A 111 -0.05 4.84 6.44
N GLY A 112 1.10 4.16 6.43
CA GLY A 112 2.24 4.63 7.19
C GLY A 112 2.14 4.26 8.67
N LEU A 113 1.40 3.23 9.05
CA LEU A 113 1.23 2.77 10.43
C LEU A 113 1.34 1.25 10.40
N ASN A 114 2.46 0.71 10.85
CA ASN A 114 2.77 -0.67 10.54
C ASN A 114 1.85 -1.60 11.34
N LYS A 115 1.23 -2.56 10.67
CA LYS A 115 1.14 -3.97 11.06
C LYS A 115 1.03 -4.67 9.73
N GLY A 116 2.13 -5.31 9.33
CA GLY A 116 2.29 -5.94 8.02
C GLY A 116 0.95 -6.43 7.45
N ALA A 117 0.64 -5.94 6.26
CA ALA A 117 -0.37 -6.43 5.33
C ALA A 117 -1.16 -7.65 5.80
N SER A 118 -2.24 -7.38 6.52
CA SER A 118 -3.51 -7.95 6.13
C SER A 118 -4.65 -7.15 6.73
N LEU A 119 -5.45 -6.53 5.87
CA LEU A 119 -6.81 -6.09 6.17
C LEU A 119 -7.64 -7.20 6.86
N SER A 120 -7.24 -8.48 6.77
CA SER A 120 -7.93 -9.59 7.45
C SER A 120 -7.85 -9.56 8.98
N LYS A 121 -6.85 -8.92 9.59
CA LYS A 121 -6.73 -8.93 11.06
C LYS A 121 -7.53 -7.81 11.72
N MET A 122 -7.81 -6.73 10.98
CA MET A 122 -8.60 -5.59 11.47
C MET A 122 -10.10 -5.87 11.45
N MET A 123 -10.60 -6.68 10.50
CA MET A 123 -12.03 -7.03 10.41
C MET A 123 -12.48 -8.09 11.43
N ASN A 124 -11.56 -8.90 11.98
CA ASN A 124 -11.88 -9.94 12.97
C ASN A 124 -11.84 -9.44 14.44
N SER A 125 -11.33 -8.24 14.70
CA SER A 125 -11.25 -7.70 16.07
C SER A 125 -12.39 -6.71 16.40
N SER A 126 -13.08 -6.18 15.38
CA SER A 126 -14.18 -5.23 15.56
C SER A 126 -15.49 -5.90 16.01
N SER A 127 -15.65 -7.21 15.80
CA SER A 127 -16.80 -7.97 16.28
C SER A 127 -16.80 -8.16 17.80
N ASP A 128 -15.62 -8.20 18.43
CA ASP A 128 -15.50 -8.40 19.88
C ASP A 128 -15.60 -7.08 20.67
N LEU A 129 -15.17 -5.95 20.09
CA LEU A 129 -15.20 -4.63 20.76
C LEU A 129 -16.53 -3.87 20.63
N MET A 130 -17.43 -4.28 19.73
CA MET A 130 -18.76 -3.65 19.57
C MET A 130 -19.88 -4.34 20.36
N GLY A 131 -19.62 -5.38 21.15
CA GLY A 131 -20.63 -5.98 22.04
C GLY A 131 -21.90 -6.51 21.34
N LEU A 132 -21.93 -6.56 20.00
CA LEU A 132 -23.04 -7.11 19.23
C LEU A 132 -22.86 -8.61 19.06
N ARG A 133 -22.92 -9.33 20.18
CA ARG A 133 -23.33 -10.72 20.17
C ARG A 133 -24.76 -10.73 19.64
N ARG A 134 -24.93 -11.00 18.34
CA ARG A 134 -26.22 -11.43 17.80
C ARG A 134 -26.64 -12.67 18.59
N GLN A 135 -27.53 -12.47 19.55
CA GLN A 135 -28.36 -13.54 20.07
C GLN A 135 -29.03 -14.22 18.85
N PRO A 136 -29.02 -15.55 18.76
CA PRO A 136 -29.66 -16.24 17.65
C PRO A 136 -31.16 -16.00 17.77
N GLN A 137 -31.71 -15.21 16.85
CA GLN A 137 -33.14 -15.00 16.78
C GLN A 137 -33.77 -16.27 16.24
N ASN A 138 -34.63 -16.84 17.09
CA ASN A 138 -35.79 -17.67 16.80
C ASN A 138 -35.59 -19.18 16.99
N PHE A 139 -36.05 -19.78 18.09
CA PHE A 139 -37.45 -19.80 18.58
C PHE A 139 -38.35 -20.49 17.56
N TRP A 140 -38.29 -21.82 17.45
CA TRP A 140 -39.40 -22.72 17.05
C TRP A 140 -39.00 -24.19 17.30
N ARG A 141 -38.99 -24.65 18.55
CA ARG A 141 -39.23 -26.06 18.89
C ARG A 141 -39.42 -26.22 20.39
N LEU A 142 -40.42 -27.03 20.75
CA LEU A 142 -40.76 -27.52 22.09
C LEU A 142 -41.62 -26.57 22.93
N TYR A 143 -42.92 -26.52 22.62
CA TYR A 143 -43.98 -26.93 23.56
C TYR A 143 -45.18 -27.41 22.73
N ARG A 144 -45.18 -28.70 22.38
CA ARG A 144 -46.42 -29.42 22.07
C ARG A 144 -47.05 -29.77 23.41
N GLY A 145 -48.32 -29.41 23.56
CA GLY A 145 -49.06 -29.47 24.80
C GLY A 145 -49.36 -30.87 25.35
N LYS A 146 -49.63 -30.84 26.65
CA LYS A 146 -50.32 -31.78 27.56
C LYS A 146 -50.55 -30.93 28.83
N ASP A 147 -51.69 -30.74 29.46
CA ASP A 147 -53.03 -31.36 29.43
C ASP A 147 -54.01 -30.32 30.04
N ILE A 148 -55.23 -30.19 29.49
CA ILE A 148 -56.52 -30.16 30.22
C ILE A 148 -57.54 -30.86 29.31
#